data_AF-R6E6W3-F1
#
_entry.id   AF-R6E6W3-F1
#
_cell.length_a   1.000
_cell.length_b   1.000
_cell.length_c   1.000
_cell.angle_alpha   90.00
_cell.angle_beta   90.00
_cell.angle_gamma   90.00
#
_symmetry.space_group_name_H-M   'P 1'
#
loop_
_entity.id
_entity.type
_entity.pdbx_description
1 polymer ?
#
loop_
_entity_poly.entity_id
_entity_poly.type
_entity_poly.pdbx_seq_one_letter_code
_entity_poly.pdbx_strand_id
1 'polypeptide(L)'
;MLKTMHDAEKDAICAVADLMAAAAKTAPKGSGKDTIITAIVSGEEKDKLRDKLAELGKEYNEAFMMRDAGNIDNSTCVVLIGCYNTYFGLNNCSMCGFKNCGENKKHGCPCIFNVTDLGIAVGSAVSVAADHRIDNRVMYSAGRAAVKLGLLGDNVNLCYAIPLSTTNKSIYFDRGPGAVLR
;
A
#
# COMPACT_ATOMS: atom_id res chain seq x y z
N MET A 1 -4.70 34.47 -11.27
CA MET A 1 -4.96 33.58 -10.11
C MET A 1 -3.61 33.27 -9.48
N LEU A 2 -3.43 33.54 -8.18
CA LEU A 2 -2.22 33.16 -7.46
C LEU A 2 -2.39 31.73 -6.94
N LYS A 3 -1.44 30.84 -7.26
CA LYS A 3 -1.36 29.49 -6.71
C LYS A 3 -0.23 29.46 -5.68
N THR A 4 -0.54 29.16 -4.43
CA THR A 4 0.50 29.11 -3.39
C THR A 4 1.33 27.84 -3.53
N MET A 5 2.50 27.81 -2.88
CA MET A 5 3.34 26.59 -2.82
C MET A 5 2.56 25.40 -2.25
N HIS A 6 1.77 25.63 -1.20
CA HIS A 6 0.93 24.60 -0.59
C HIS A 6 -0.10 24.01 -1.57
N ASP A 7 -0.79 24.87 -2.32
CA ASP A 7 -1.76 24.41 -3.32
C ASP A 7 -1.06 23.66 -4.47
N ALA A 8 0.13 24.11 -4.88
CA ALA A 8 0.93 23.46 -5.91
C ALA A 8 1.41 22.06 -5.50
N GLU A 9 1.88 21.90 -4.28
CA GLU A 9 2.30 20.62 -3.72
C GLU A 9 1.14 19.63 -3.60
N LYS A 10 0.00 20.09 -3.09
CA LYS A 10 -1.20 19.25 -2.97
C LYS A 10 -1.64 18.71 -4.33
N ASP A 11 -1.72 19.59 -5.33
CA ASP A 11 -2.09 19.19 -6.69
C ASP A 11 -1.07 18.22 -7.30
N ALA A 12 0.22 18.47 -7.09
CA ALA A 12 1.28 17.60 -7.58
C ALA A 12 1.20 16.19 -6.96
N ILE A 13 0.98 16.10 -5.64
CA ILE A 13 0.80 14.81 -4.95
C ILE A 13 -0.41 14.07 -5.50
N CYS A 14 -1.55 14.73 -5.68
CA CYS A 14 -2.76 14.10 -6.22
C CYS A 14 -2.50 13.57 -7.64
N ALA A 15 -1.88 14.37 -8.51
CA ALA A 15 -1.54 13.93 -9.86
C ALA A 15 -0.58 12.73 -9.87
N VAL A 16 0.43 12.73 -8.99
CA VAL A 16 1.35 11.60 -8.85
C VAL A 16 0.63 10.36 -8.33
N ALA A 17 -0.29 10.49 -7.37
CA ALA A 17 -1.09 9.38 -6.88
C ALA A 17 -1.91 8.70 -8.00
N ASP A 18 -2.52 9.51 -8.89
CA ASP A 18 -3.23 8.99 -10.06
C ASP A 18 -2.29 8.23 -11.01
N LEU A 19 -1.11 8.78 -11.28
CA LEU A 19 -0.09 8.13 -12.11
C LEU A 19 0.41 6.82 -11.46
N MET A 20 0.58 6.79 -10.15
CA MET A 20 0.95 5.58 -9.39
C MET A 20 -0.10 4.49 -9.54
N ALA A 21 -1.38 4.83 -9.40
CA ALA A 21 -2.49 3.89 -9.57
C ALA A 21 -2.53 3.33 -11.01
N ALA A 22 -2.35 4.19 -12.01
CA ALA A 22 -2.27 3.78 -13.41
C ALA A 22 -1.06 2.85 -13.67
N ALA A 23 0.11 3.15 -13.12
CA ALA A 23 1.32 2.33 -13.26
C ALA A 23 1.21 0.97 -12.57
N ALA A 24 0.53 0.90 -11.41
CA ALA A 24 0.23 -0.36 -10.75
C ALA A 24 -0.72 -1.24 -11.58
N LYS A 25 -1.73 -0.63 -12.20
CA LYS A 25 -2.68 -1.34 -13.08
C LYS A 25 -1.96 -2.01 -14.26
N THR A 26 -1.03 -1.32 -14.90
CA THR A 26 -0.33 -1.83 -16.11
C THR A 26 0.89 -2.70 -15.81
N ALA A 27 1.30 -2.82 -14.55
CA ALA A 27 2.40 -3.69 -14.14
C ALA A 27 2.22 -5.13 -14.68
N PRO A 28 3.30 -5.84 -15.07
CA PRO A 28 3.20 -7.21 -15.58
C PRO A 28 2.68 -8.17 -14.50
N LYS A 29 1.87 -9.14 -14.91
CA LYS A 29 1.19 -10.10 -14.02
C LYS A 29 1.26 -11.52 -14.57
N GLY A 30 1.18 -12.51 -13.70
CA GLY A 30 1.17 -13.93 -14.05
C GLY A 30 0.09 -14.27 -15.07
N SER A 31 0.50 -14.74 -16.25
CA SER A 31 -0.40 -15.14 -17.35
C SER A 31 -1.43 -14.08 -17.76
N GLY A 32 -1.15 -12.79 -17.54
CA GLY A 32 -2.09 -11.70 -17.85
C GLY A 32 -3.37 -11.69 -17.01
N LYS A 33 -3.45 -12.50 -15.94
CA LYS A 33 -4.61 -12.49 -15.04
C LYS A 33 -4.52 -11.27 -14.14
N ASP A 34 -5.44 -10.34 -14.33
CA ASP A 34 -5.46 -9.14 -13.53
C ASP A 34 -6.10 -9.37 -12.17
N THR A 35 -5.27 -9.37 -11.13
CA THR A 35 -5.70 -9.47 -9.73
C THR A 35 -5.46 -8.18 -8.95
N ILE A 36 -4.91 -7.14 -9.57
CA ILE A 36 -4.51 -5.92 -8.87
C ILE A 36 -5.68 -4.93 -8.84
N ILE A 37 -5.90 -4.36 -7.65
CA ILE A 37 -6.86 -3.28 -7.44
C ILE A 37 -6.17 -2.14 -6.69
N THR A 38 -6.52 -0.91 -7.07
CA THR A 38 -5.96 0.30 -6.48
C THR A 38 -7.06 1.24 -6.03
N ALA A 39 -6.79 2.02 -4.98
CA ALA A 39 -7.59 3.17 -4.59
C ALA A 39 -6.68 4.28 -4.05
N ILE A 40 -7.18 5.51 -4.01
CA ILE A 40 -6.49 6.63 -3.39
C ILE A 40 -7.43 7.17 -2.32
N VAL A 41 -6.95 7.25 -1.07
CA VAL A 41 -7.74 7.82 0.04
C VAL A 41 -7.16 9.16 0.47
N SER A 42 -8.06 10.11 0.69
CA SER A 42 -7.77 11.47 1.16
C SER A 42 -8.96 11.96 2.02
N GLY A 43 -8.78 13.08 2.73
CA GLY A 43 -9.83 13.62 3.61
C GLY A 43 -10.33 12.60 4.64
N GLU A 44 -11.65 12.52 4.80
CA GLU A 44 -12.29 11.67 5.82
C GLU A 44 -11.91 10.18 5.70
N GLU A 45 -11.76 9.66 4.48
CA GLU A 45 -11.39 8.25 4.28
C GLU A 45 -9.93 7.97 4.71
N LYS A 46 -9.05 8.96 4.59
CA LYS A 46 -7.68 8.88 5.13
C LYS A 46 -7.68 8.91 6.66
N ASP A 47 -8.57 9.70 7.26
CA ASP A 47 -8.70 9.79 8.72
C ASP A 47 -9.24 8.49 9.31
N LYS A 48 -10.24 7.86 8.67
CA LYS A 48 -10.71 6.51 9.02
C LYS A 48 -9.57 5.47 8.95
N LEU A 49 -8.74 5.54 7.92
CA LEU A 49 -7.58 4.65 7.77
C LEU A 49 -6.56 4.85 8.91
N ARG A 50 -6.23 6.11 9.24
CA ARG A 50 -5.36 6.47 10.37
C ARG A 50 -5.90 5.89 11.68
N ASP A 51 -7.17 6.14 11.95
CA ASP A 51 -7.81 5.75 13.21
C ASP A 51 -7.85 4.22 13.36
N LYS A 52 -8.17 3.52 12.27
CA LYS A 52 -8.14 2.05 12.28
C LYS A 52 -6.73 1.52 12.52
N LEU A 53 -5.72 2.13 11.91
CA LEU A 53 -4.34 1.72 12.12
C LEU A 53 -3.89 1.94 13.58
N ALA A 54 -4.28 3.05 14.19
CA ALA A 54 -4.01 3.32 15.60
C ALA A 54 -4.73 2.34 16.54
N GLU A 55 -5.98 1.98 16.23
CA GLU A 55 -6.73 0.94 16.94
C GLU A 55 -5.98 -0.40 16.90
N LEU A 56 -5.58 -0.84 15.69
CA LEU A 56 -4.83 -2.08 15.49
C LEU A 56 -3.47 -2.08 16.18
N GLY A 57 -2.79 -0.94 16.22
CA GLY A 57 -1.53 -0.79 16.96
C GLY A 57 -1.69 -1.06 18.45
N LYS A 58 -2.81 -0.65 19.06
CA LYS A 58 -3.14 -0.97 20.46
C LYS A 58 -3.57 -2.42 20.61
N GLU A 59 -4.42 -2.92 19.73
CA GLU A 59 -4.92 -4.31 19.74
C GLU A 59 -3.78 -5.33 19.66
N TYR A 60 -2.82 -5.11 18.75
CA TYR A 60 -1.68 -6.00 18.53
C TYR A 60 -0.49 -5.73 19.45
N ASN A 61 -0.55 -4.66 20.25
CA ASN A 61 0.57 -4.19 21.07
C ASN A 61 1.84 -3.91 20.23
N GLU A 62 1.65 -3.26 19.07
CA GLU A 62 2.70 -2.99 18.09
C GLU A 62 2.93 -1.48 17.94
N ALA A 63 3.89 -0.93 18.68
CA ALA A 63 4.15 0.50 18.75
C ALA A 63 4.46 1.15 17.39
N PHE A 64 5.04 0.39 16.45
CA PHE A 64 5.35 0.92 15.12
C PHE A 64 4.08 1.24 14.31
N MET A 65 2.95 0.60 14.57
CA MET A 65 1.67 0.91 13.91
C MET A 65 1.13 2.27 14.35
N MET A 66 1.32 2.64 15.62
CA MET A 66 0.98 3.99 16.12
C MET A 66 1.82 5.07 15.42
N ARG A 67 3.11 4.80 15.20
CA ARG A 67 3.99 5.68 14.40
C ARG A 67 3.48 5.78 12.96
N ASP A 68 3.16 4.64 12.34
CA ASP A 68 2.67 4.63 10.96
C ASP A 68 1.34 5.39 10.84
N ALA A 69 0.45 5.34 11.84
CA ALA A 69 -0.75 6.19 11.89
C ALA A 69 -0.40 7.69 11.88
N GLY A 70 0.60 8.11 12.66
CA GLY A 70 1.12 9.48 12.59
C GLY A 70 1.65 9.86 11.21
N ASN A 71 2.27 8.93 10.49
CA ASN A 71 2.69 9.17 9.10
C ASN A 71 1.49 9.36 8.17
N ILE A 72 0.43 8.55 8.30
CA ILE A 72 -0.81 8.71 7.51
C ILE A 72 -1.46 10.08 7.78
N ASP A 73 -1.48 10.51 9.04
CA ASP A 73 -2.05 11.80 9.44
C ASP A 73 -1.35 12.97 8.72
N ASN A 74 -0.02 12.95 8.72
CA ASN A 74 0.86 13.96 8.12
C ASN A 74 1.06 13.80 6.59
N SER A 75 0.30 12.91 5.94
CA SER A 75 0.34 12.70 4.49
C SER A 75 -0.85 13.34 3.80
N THR A 76 -0.64 13.83 2.57
CA THR A 76 -1.70 14.48 1.79
C THR A 76 -2.75 13.46 1.32
N CYS A 77 -2.30 12.32 0.82
CA CYS A 77 -3.15 11.19 0.44
C CYS A 77 -2.38 9.87 0.60
N VAL A 78 -3.08 8.75 0.42
CA VAL A 78 -2.51 7.41 0.52
C VAL A 78 -2.98 6.58 -0.67
N VAL A 79 -2.03 6.02 -1.42
CA VAL A 79 -2.32 5.05 -2.49
C VAL A 79 -2.42 3.65 -1.87
N LEU A 80 -3.54 2.99 -2.05
CA LEU A 80 -3.77 1.61 -1.67
C LEU A 80 -3.57 0.72 -2.90
N ILE A 81 -2.79 -0.35 -2.75
CA ILE A 81 -2.61 -1.37 -3.78
C ILE A 81 -2.84 -2.72 -3.13
N GLY A 82 -3.89 -3.40 -3.56
CA GLY A 82 -4.25 -4.73 -3.09
C GLY A 82 -4.35 -5.74 -4.22
N CYS A 83 -4.52 -7.00 -3.84
CA CYS A 83 -4.78 -8.04 -4.82
C CYS A 83 -5.86 -9.04 -4.38
N TYR A 84 -6.65 -9.49 -5.34
CA TYR A 84 -7.54 -10.63 -5.19
C TYR A 84 -6.77 -11.93 -5.19
N ASN A 85 -7.27 -12.93 -4.46
CA ASN A 85 -6.66 -14.25 -4.49
C ASN A 85 -7.22 -15.09 -5.65
N THR A 86 -6.40 -15.37 -6.66
CA THR A 86 -6.68 -16.37 -7.70
C THR A 86 -5.70 -17.53 -7.64
N TYR A 87 -6.15 -18.71 -8.07
CA TYR A 87 -5.33 -19.92 -8.15
C TYR A 87 -5.17 -20.33 -9.62
N PHE A 88 -3.95 -20.68 -10.01
CA PHE A 88 -3.61 -20.95 -11.40
C PHE A 88 -3.83 -22.41 -11.84
N GLY A 89 -4.21 -23.31 -10.91
CA GLY A 89 -4.51 -24.70 -11.24
C GLY A 89 -3.29 -25.55 -11.59
N LEU A 90 -2.09 -25.14 -11.16
CA LEU A 90 -0.85 -25.85 -11.46
C LEU A 90 -0.62 -27.04 -10.53
N ASN A 91 -0.18 -28.16 -11.11
CA ASN A 91 0.04 -29.41 -10.39
C ASN A 91 1.42 -29.51 -9.70
N ASN A 92 2.43 -28.79 -10.21
CA ASN A 92 3.83 -28.96 -9.80
C ASN A 92 4.55 -27.65 -9.45
N CYS A 93 3.81 -26.54 -9.27
CA CYS A 93 4.43 -25.24 -8.99
C CYS A 93 5.09 -25.21 -7.59
N SER A 94 4.34 -25.57 -6.55
CA SER A 94 4.78 -25.70 -5.15
C SER A 94 5.49 -24.51 -4.48
N MET A 95 5.66 -23.39 -5.19
CA MET A 95 6.35 -22.19 -4.70
C MET A 95 5.65 -21.50 -3.51
N CYS A 96 4.36 -21.76 -3.28
CA CYS A 96 3.62 -21.27 -2.11
C CYS A 96 3.74 -22.19 -0.88
N GLY A 97 4.54 -23.26 -0.95
CA GLY A 97 4.76 -24.22 0.14
C GLY A 97 3.79 -25.40 0.18
N PHE A 98 2.72 -25.39 -0.61
CA PHE A 98 1.78 -26.52 -0.76
C PHE A 98 2.15 -27.41 -1.96
N LYS A 99 1.74 -28.68 -1.97
CA LYS A 99 2.03 -29.65 -3.04
C LYS A 99 1.54 -29.19 -4.41
N ASN A 100 0.38 -28.54 -4.46
CA ASN A 100 -0.21 -28.00 -5.69
C ASN A 100 -1.25 -26.92 -5.41
N CYS A 101 -1.77 -26.28 -6.46
CA CYS A 101 -2.79 -25.24 -6.32
C CYS A 101 -4.09 -25.73 -5.67
N GLY A 102 -4.46 -27.00 -5.84
CA GLY A 102 -5.66 -27.58 -5.23
C GLY A 102 -5.54 -27.67 -3.71
N GLU A 103 -4.38 -28.05 -3.19
CA GLU A 103 -4.09 -28.06 -1.76
C GLU A 103 -4.07 -26.65 -1.18
N ASN A 104 -3.35 -25.71 -1.81
CA ASN A 104 -3.34 -24.31 -1.37
C ASN A 104 -4.78 -23.74 -1.28
N LYS A 105 -5.60 -23.98 -2.31
CA LYS A 105 -7.00 -23.52 -2.33
C LYS A 105 -7.83 -24.04 -1.16
N LYS A 106 -7.57 -25.26 -0.66
CA LYS A 106 -8.25 -25.81 0.53
C LYS A 106 -7.85 -25.08 1.81
N HIS A 107 -6.60 -24.63 1.91
CA HIS A 107 -6.09 -23.87 3.05
C HIS A 107 -6.35 -22.36 2.96
N GLY A 108 -6.73 -21.86 1.78
CA GLY A 108 -7.08 -20.46 1.57
C GLY A 108 -5.89 -19.51 1.58
N CYS A 109 -4.65 -20.00 1.49
CA CYS A 109 -3.48 -19.14 1.47
C CYS A 109 -3.36 -18.40 0.12
N PRO A 110 -2.79 -17.20 0.10
CA PRO A 110 -2.55 -16.49 -1.16
C PRO A 110 -1.66 -17.30 -2.11
N CYS A 111 -1.99 -17.31 -3.39
CA CYS A 111 -1.06 -17.79 -4.41
C CYS A 111 0.19 -16.90 -4.44
N ILE A 112 1.37 -17.51 -4.55
CA ILE A 112 2.65 -16.79 -4.63
C ILE A 112 2.71 -15.83 -5.83
N PHE A 113 2.04 -16.16 -6.94
CA PHE A 113 1.96 -15.27 -8.09
C PHE A 113 1.17 -14.00 -7.77
N ASN A 114 0.08 -14.09 -6.99
CA ASN A 114 -0.66 -12.89 -6.59
C ASN A 114 0.19 -11.97 -5.71
N VAL A 115 0.97 -12.56 -4.79
CA VAL A 115 1.92 -11.81 -3.95
C VAL A 115 3.04 -11.19 -4.78
N THR A 116 3.56 -11.93 -5.76
CA THR A 116 4.62 -11.46 -6.66
C THR A 116 4.12 -10.32 -7.54
N ASP A 117 2.96 -10.50 -8.18
CA ASP A 117 2.29 -9.51 -9.02
C ASP A 117 1.97 -8.24 -8.22
N LEU A 118 1.54 -8.39 -6.95
CA LEU A 118 1.34 -7.26 -6.04
C LEU A 118 2.65 -6.51 -5.78
N GLY A 119 3.76 -7.24 -5.53
CA GLY A 119 5.08 -6.64 -5.36
C GLY A 119 5.55 -5.87 -6.60
N ILE A 120 5.34 -6.42 -7.80
CA ILE A 120 5.66 -5.75 -9.07
C ILE A 120 4.81 -4.48 -9.23
N ALA A 121 3.51 -4.56 -8.94
CA ALA A 121 2.61 -3.41 -9.02
C ALA A 121 3.02 -2.29 -8.04
N VAL A 122 3.39 -2.65 -6.81
CA VAL A 122 3.95 -1.72 -5.83
C VAL A 122 5.24 -1.10 -6.34
N GLY A 123 6.18 -1.89 -6.88
CA GLY A 123 7.42 -1.41 -7.46
C GLY A 123 7.21 -0.41 -8.60
N SER A 124 6.26 -0.71 -9.49
CA SER A 124 5.85 0.17 -10.59
C SER A 124 5.32 1.52 -10.06
N ALA A 125 4.41 1.48 -9.08
CA ALA A 125 3.84 2.68 -8.47
C ALA A 125 4.90 3.53 -7.76
N VAL A 126 5.71 2.96 -6.87
CA VAL A 126 6.70 3.76 -6.11
C VAL A 126 7.80 4.34 -7.00
N SER A 127 8.06 3.73 -8.16
CA SER A 127 8.99 4.29 -9.15
C SER A 127 8.44 5.60 -9.75
N VAL A 128 7.12 5.69 -10.00
CA VAL A 128 6.47 6.94 -10.44
C VAL A 128 6.61 8.03 -9.38
N ALA A 129 6.35 7.71 -8.11
CA ALA A 129 6.55 8.65 -7.01
C ALA A 129 8.01 9.12 -6.93
N ALA A 130 8.96 8.20 -7.07
CA ALA A 130 10.38 8.50 -7.10
C ALA A 130 10.73 9.41 -8.27
N ASP A 131 10.25 9.15 -9.48
CA ASP A 131 10.49 9.97 -10.69
C ASP A 131 10.03 11.41 -10.51
N HIS A 132 8.98 11.61 -9.71
CA HIS A 132 8.40 12.93 -9.40
C HIS A 132 8.88 13.51 -8.08
N ARG A 133 9.82 12.84 -7.40
CA ARG A 133 10.43 13.25 -6.12
C ARG A 133 9.39 13.47 -5.01
N ILE A 134 8.32 12.67 -5.00
CA ILE A 134 7.34 12.65 -3.92
C ILE A 134 7.74 11.60 -2.90
N ASP A 135 7.92 12.02 -1.64
CA ASP A 135 8.28 11.13 -0.56
C ASP A 135 7.15 10.14 -0.29
N ASN A 136 7.52 8.88 -0.06
CA ASN A 136 6.58 7.80 0.21
C ASN A 136 7.20 6.66 1.02
N ARG A 137 6.34 5.75 1.49
CA ARG A 137 6.75 4.52 2.18
C ARG A 137 5.73 3.41 1.97
N VAL A 138 6.17 2.23 1.56
CA VAL A 138 5.30 1.04 1.49
C VAL A 138 5.02 0.51 2.89
N MET A 139 3.74 0.49 3.29
CA MET A 139 3.30 0.07 4.62
C MET A 139 2.32 -1.10 4.55
N TYR A 140 2.72 -2.25 5.12
CA TYR A 140 1.81 -3.38 5.31
C TYR A 140 0.80 -3.10 6.44
N SER A 141 1.20 -2.34 7.45
CA SER A 141 0.41 -1.98 8.64
C SER A 141 -0.85 -1.20 8.25
N ALA A 142 -0.67 -0.09 7.53
CA ALA A 142 -1.76 0.68 6.96
C ALA A 142 -2.54 -0.13 5.90
N GLY A 143 -1.88 -0.98 5.10
CA GLY A 143 -2.58 -1.90 4.20
C GLY A 143 -3.51 -2.88 4.93
N ARG A 144 -3.10 -3.40 6.09
CA ARG A 144 -3.94 -4.24 6.96
C ARG A 144 -5.14 -3.48 7.51
N ALA A 145 -4.96 -2.22 7.89
CA ALA A 145 -6.08 -1.35 8.30
C ALA A 145 -7.08 -1.16 7.16
N ALA A 146 -6.60 -0.91 5.94
CA ALA A 146 -7.45 -0.77 4.75
C ALA A 146 -8.28 -2.04 4.46
N VAL A 147 -7.68 -3.23 4.59
CA VAL A 147 -8.39 -4.51 4.46
C VAL A 147 -9.46 -4.65 5.55
N LYS A 148 -9.16 -4.30 6.81
CA LYS A 148 -10.12 -4.37 7.92
C LYS A 148 -11.30 -3.41 7.77
N LEU A 149 -11.09 -2.29 7.07
CA LEU A 149 -12.14 -1.32 6.73
C LEU A 149 -12.91 -1.69 5.45
N GLY A 150 -12.47 -2.69 4.68
CA GLY A 150 -13.10 -3.07 3.42
C GLY A 150 -12.91 -2.04 2.29
N LEU A 151 -11.89 -1.18 2.35
CA LEU A 151 -11.71 -0.06 1.40
C LEU A 151 -11.50 -0.50 -0.06
N LEU A 152 -11.11 -1.76 -0.29
CA LEU A 152 -10.93 -2.36 -1.61
C LEU A 152 -11.92 -3.50 -1.90
N GLY A 153 -12.96 -3.63 -1.08
CA GLY A 153 -13.98 -4.69 -1.15
C GLY A 153 -13.57 -6.00 -0.45
N ASP A 154 -14.56 -6.86 -0.23
CA ASP A 154 -14.48 -8.02 0.68
C ASP A 154 -13.53 -9.14 0.23
N ASN A 155 -13.14 -9.16 -1.05
CA ASN A 155 -12.29 -10.22 -1.62
C ASN A 155 -10.79 -9.89 -1.58
N VAL A 156 -10.40 -8.76 -0.99
CA VAL A 156 -9.00 -8.31 -0.92
C VAL A 156 -8.42 -8.60 0.46
N ASN A 157 -7.51 -9.57 0.53
CA ASN A 157 -6.87 -9.98 1.78
C ASN A 157 -5.41 -9.51 1.90
N LEU A 158 -4.83 -9.04 0.80
CA LEU A 158 -3.47 -8.52 0.73
C LEU A 158 -3.52 -7.10 0.19
N CYS A 159 -2.97 -6.16 0.96
CA CYS A 159 -2.91 -4.75 0.59
C CYS A 159 -1.65 -4.13 1.19
N TYR A 160 -1.04 -3.23 0.43
CA TYR A 160 -0.10 -2.24 0.92
C TYR A 160 -0.73 -0.85 0.79
N ALA A 161 -0.38 0.02 1.73
CA ALA A 161 -0.72 1.43 1.67
C ALA A 161 0.56 2.24 1.51
N ILE A 162 0.52 3.28 0.68
CA ILE A 162 1.66 4.10 0.27
C ILE A 162 1.26 5.56 0.48
N PRO A 163 1.45 6.11 1.70
CA PRO A 163 1.26 7.54 1.95
C PRO A 163 2.22 8.41 1.12
N LEU A 164 1.76 9.60 0.74
CA LEU A 164 2.52 10.60 -0.03
C LEU A 164 2.64 11.93 0.71
N SER A 165 3.85 12.50 0.72
CA SER A 165 4.16 13.77 1.42
C SER A 165 5.21 14.60 0.65
N THR A 166 5.17 15.91 0.84
CA THR A 166 6.17 16.90 0.37
C THR A 166 6.71 17.74 1.54
N THR A 167 6.64 17.22 2.75
CA THR A 167 7.15 17.89 3.95
C THR A 167 8.66 18.16 3.85
N ASN A 168 9.14 19.22 4.52
CA ASN A 168 10.55 19.66 4.48
C ASN A 168 11.56 18.55 4.86
N LYS A 169 11.15 17.63 5.73
CA LYS A 169 11.90 16.42 6.09
C LYS A 169 10.98 15.24 5.90
N SER A 170 11.50 14.17 5.30
CA SER A 170 10.72 12.96 5.07
C SER A 170 10.21 12.35 6.37
N ILE A 171 8.92 12.52 6.68
CA ILE A 171 8.27 11.96 7.87
C ILE A 171 8.39 10.42 7.96
N TYR A 172 8.65 9.75 6.84
CA TYR A 172 8.77 8.30 6.78
C TYR A 172 10.12 7.76 7.26
N PHE A 173 11.14 8.61 7.25
CA PHE A 173 12.52 8.25 7.59
C PHE A 173 13.11 9.13 8.68
N ASP A 174 12.45 10.23 9.05
CA ASP A 174 12.88 11.07 10.15
C ASP A 174 12.82 10.30 11.47
N ARG A 175 13.96 10.29 12.16
CA ARG A 175 14.15 9.58 13.42
C ARG A 175 14.30 10.64 14.49
N GLY A 176 13.43 10.60 15.50
CA GLY A 176 13.50 11.53 16.63
C GLY A 176 14.89 11.54 17.28
N PRO A 177 15.30 12.65 17.92
CA PRO A 177 16.58 12.73 18.62
C PRO A 177 16.75 11.55 19.59
N GLY A 178 17.71 10.66 19.31
CA GLY A 178 17.94 9.41 20.07
C GLY A 178 17.72 8.10 19.30
N ALA A 179 17.12 8.14 18.09
CA ALA A 179 16.93 6.98 17.21
C ALA A 179 17.99 6.89 16.07
N VAL A 180 19.01 7.75 16.12
CA VAL A 180 20.22 7.63 15.29
C VAL A 180 21.16 6.64 15.98
N LEU A 181 21.64 5.65 15.22
CA LEU A 181 22.66 4.72 15.70
C LEU A 181 23.86 5.53 16.24
N ARG A 182 24.31 5.22 17.45
CA ARG A 182 25.60 5.73 17.96
C ARG A 182 26.74 5.12 17.18
#